data_AF-R0ESP0-F1
#
_entry.id   AF-R0ESP0-F1
#
_cell.length_a   1.000
_cell.length_b   1.000
_cell.length_c   1.000
_cell.angle_alpha   90.00
_cell.angle_beta   90.00
_cell.angle_gamma   90.00
#
_symmetry.space_group_name_H-M   'P 1'
#
loop_
_entity.id
_entity.type
_entity.pdbx_description
1 polymer ?
#
loop_
_entity_poly.entity_id
_entity_poly.type
_entity_poly.pdbx_seq_one_letter_code
_entity_poly.pdbx_strand_id
1 'polypeptide(L)' 'YSVDDNEAKSSWDTCLVKISPKCALDIIAVVFGNATITDSCCHDLVQEGKVCHDTLIKYIADRPALIA' A
#
# COMPACT_ATOMS: atom_id res chain seq x y z
N TYR A 1 -25.77 5.56 -1.80
CA TYR A 1 -25.10 6.03 -0.58
C TYR A 1 -23.75 6.56 -1.02
N SER A 2 -23.51 7.87 -0.97
CA SER A 2 -22.20 8.44 -1.29
C SER A 2 -21.26 8.15 -0.13
N VAL A 3 -20.10 7.58 -0.42
CA VAL A 3 -19.03 7.45 0.56
C VAL A 3 -18.51 8.83 0.92
N ASP A 4 -18.29 9.08 2.20
CA ASP A 4 -17.69 10.33 2.66
C ASP A 4 -16.22 10.36 2.23
N ASP A 5 -15.84 11.41 1.49
CA ASP A 5 -14.48 11.53 0.96
C ASP A 5 -13.42 11.58 2.07
N ASN A 6 -13.77 12.02 3.28
CA ASN A 6 -12.84 12.02 4.42
C ASN A 6 -12.66 10.61 5.00
N GLU A 7 -13.69 9.77 4.96
CA GLU A 7 -13.60 8.36 5.35
C GLU A 7 -12.71 7.56 4.39
N ALA A 8 -12.88 7.78 3.07
CA ALA A 8 -11.99 7.20 2.07
C ALA A 8 -10.55 7.71 2.26
N LYS A 9 -10.36 9.01 2.40
CA LYS A 9 -9.05 9.63 2.65
C LYS A 9 -8.35 9.10 3.90
N SER A 10 -9.06 8.97 5.02
CA SER A 10 -8.48 8.39 6.25
C SER A 10 -8.01 6.95 6.05
N SER A 11 -8.73 6.18 5.23
CA SER A 11 -8.33 4.80 4.88
C SER A 11 -7.06 4.79 4.02
N TRP A 12 -6.94 5.74 3.08
CA TRP A 12 -5.74 5.91 2.25
C TRP A 12 -4.53 6.43 3.04
N ASP A 13 -4.73 7.38 3.94
CA ASP A 13 -3.67 7.94 4.79
C ASP A 13 -3.09 6.85 5.72
N THR A 14 -3.92 5.91 6.18
CA THR A 14 -3.47 4.73 6.92
C THR A 14 -2.66 3.77 6.05
N CYS A 15 -2.97 3.71 4.74
CA CYS A 15 -2.21 2.92 3.77
C CYS A 15 -0.97 3.66 3.24
N LEU A 16 -0.72 4.90 3.68
CA LEU A 16 0.42 5.70 3.28
C LEU A 16 1.65 5.25 4.11
N VAL A 17 2.18 4.11 3.67
CA VAL A 17 3.28 3.40 4.32
C VAL A 17 4.59 4.19 4.19
N LYS A 18 5.39 4.17 5.26
CA LYS A 18 6.79 4.62 5.24
C LYS A 18 7.74 3.42 5.39
N ILE A 19 8.14 2.82 4.28
CA ILE A 19 9.31 1.93 4.25
C ILE A 19 10.58 2.74 4.55
N SER A 20 11.65 2.07 4.99
CA SER A 20 12.90 2.79 5.26
C SER A 20 13.39 3.55 4.02
N PRO A 21 14.00 4.75 4.17
CA PRO A 21 14.52 5.51 3.04
C PRO A 21 15.48 4.70 2.16
N LYS A 22 16.26 3.81 2.76
CA LYS A 22 17.12 2.87 2.04
C LYS A 22 16.30 1.90 1.18
N CYS A 23 15.29 1.25 1.74
CA CYS A 23 14.45 0.32 0.98
C CYS A 23 13.70 1.04 -0.16
N ALA A 24 13.26 2.29 0.06
CA ALA A 24 12.67 3.11 -1.00
C ALA A 24 13.64 3.35 -2.17
N LEU A 25 14.88 3.70 -1.89
CA LEU A 25 15.92 3.88 -2.91
C LEU A 25 16.26 2.56 -3.62
N ASP A 26 16.34 1.46 -2.88
CA ASP A 26 16.61 0.12 -3.43
C ASP A 26 15.48 -0.28 -4.41
N ILE A 27 14.21 -0.01 -4.08
CA ILE A 27 13.06 -0.22 -4.99
C ILE A 27 13.18 0.61 -6.26
N ILE A 28 13.50 1.91 -6.14
CA ILE A 28 13.69 2.78 -7.32
C ILE A 28 14.80 2.21 -8.22
N ALA A 29 15.91 1.74 -7.63
CA ALA A 29 17.01 1.14 -8.37
C ALA A 29 16.62 -0.18 -9.08
N VAL A 30 15.72 -0.98 -8.50
CA VAL A 30 15.20 -2.19 -9.14
C VAL A 30 14.22 -1.84 -10.27
N VAL A 31 13.30 -0.90 -10.05
CA VAL A 31 12.27 -0.54 -11.03
C VAL A 31 12.86 0.15 -12.26
N PHE A 32 13.82 1.07 -12.05
CA PHE A 32 14.40 1.89 -13.12
C PHE A 32 15.81 1.43 -13.54
N GLY A 33 16.28 0.31 -13.01
CA GLY A 33 17.62 -0.20 -13.27
C GLY A 33 17.65 -1.72 -13.33
N ASN A 34 18.81 -2.29 -13.01
CA ASN A 34 19.03 -3.73 -12.96
C ASN A 34 19.63 -4.13 -11.61
N ALA A 35 19.02 -3.62 -10.54
CA ALA A 35 19.40 -3.92 -9.17
C ALA A 35 18.54 -5.07 -8.60
N THR A 36 18.88 -5.49 -7.38
CA THR A 36 18.11 -6.45 -6.58
C THR A 36 17.78 -5.85 -5.22
N ILE A 37 16.63 -6.16 -4.66
CA ILE A 37 16.29 -5.79 -3.28
C ILE A 37 16.84 -6.83 -2.30
N THR A 38 17.15 -6.41 -1.07
CA THR A 38 17.48 -7.36 0.00
C THR A 38 16.23 -8.07 0.51
N ASP A 39 16.38 -9.27 1.05
CA ASP A 39 15.28 -10.00 1.71
C ASP A 39 14.58 -9.15 2.78
N SER A 40 15.33 -8.35 3.55
CA SER A 40 14.76 -7.46 4.55
C SER A 40 13.86 -6.38 3.93
N CYS A 41 14.31 -5.74 2.85
CA CYS A 41 13.52 -4.73 2.15
C CYS A 41 12.31 -5.37 1.45
N CYS A 42 12.46 -6.59 0.93
CA CYS A 42 11.36 -7.36 0.38
C CYS A 42 10.30 -7.64 1.45
N HIS A 43 10.71 -8.11 2.63
CA HIS A 43 9.81 -8.37 3.74
C HIS A 43 9.07 -7.10 4.18
N ASP A 44 9.79 -5.99 4.36
CA ASP A 44 9.19 -4.70 4.70
C ASP A 44 8.18 -4.28 3.62
N LEU A 45 8.56 -4.34 2.34
CA LEU A 45 7.68 -3.97 1.22
C LEU A 45 6.42 -4.85 1.16
N VAL A 46 6.57 -6.17 1.26
CA VAL A 46 5.47 -7.13 1.17
C VAL A 46 4.54 -7.01 2.36
N GLN A 47 5.08 -6.90 3.58
CA GLN A 47 4.26 -6.77 4.79
C GLN A 47 3.39 -5.53 4.71
N GLU A 48 3.99 -4.39 4.37
CA GLU A 48 3.27 -3.14 4.30
C GLU A 48 2.26 -3.11 3.15
N GLY A 49 2.65 -3.61 1.97
CA GLY A 49 1.76 -3.73 0.82
C GLY A 49 0.55 -4.64 1.10
N LYS A 50 0.77 -5.76 1.79
CA LYS A 50 -0.29 -6.69 2.18
C LYS A 50 -1.28 -6.05 3.15
N VAL A 51 -0.81 -5.36 4.19
CA VAL A 51 -1.70 -4.69 5.17
C VAL A 51 -2.60 -3.68 4.48
N CYS A 52 -2.04 -2.88 3.58
CA CYS A 52 -2.80 -1.88 2.83
C CYS A 52 -3.81 -2.52 1.87
N HIS A 53 -3.38 -3.54 1.13
CA HIS A 53 -4.24 -4.28 0.21
C HIS A 53 -5.40 -4.94 0.95
N ASP A 54 -5.14 -5.65 2.05
CA ASP A 54 -6.19 -6.30 2.85
C ASP A 54 -7.16 -5.28 3.43
N THR A 55 -6.66 -4.13 3.90
CA THR A 55 -7.49 -3.02 4.41
C THR A 55 -8.40 -2.45 3.32
N LEU A 56 -7.86 -2.22 2.11
CA LEU A 56 -8.62 -1.74 0.97
C LEU A 56 -9.70 -2.74 0.54
N ILE A 57 -9.34 -4.01 0.38
CA ILE A 57 -10.29 -5.05 0.00
C ILE A 57 -11.42 -5.16 1.02
N LYS A 58 -11.10 -5.10 2.32
CA LYS A 58 -12.12 -5.09 3.37
C LYS A 58 -13.03 -3.86 3.28
N TYR A 59 -12.45 -2.67 3.11
CA TYR A 59 -13.20 -1.42 2.96
C TYR A 59 -14.20 -1.48 1.79
N ILE A 60 -13.78 -2.05 0.67
CA ILE A 60 -14.61 -2.25 -0.53
C ILE A 60 -15.67 -3.33 -0.30
N ALA A 61 -15.30 -4.46 0.32
CA ALA A 61 -16.22 -5.55 0.62
C ALA A 61 -17.35 -5.14 1.57
N ASP A 62 -17.05 -4.28 2.55
CA ASP A 62 -18.03 -3.72 3.50
C ASP A 62 -18.95 -2.68 2.82
N ARG A 63 -18.59 -2.19 1.63
CA ARG A 63 -19.34 -1.19 0.84
C ARG A 63 -19.51 -1.63 -0.62
N PRO A 64 -20.30 -2.70 -0.88
CA PRO A 64 -20.46 -3.27 -2.23
C PRO A 64 -21.03 -2.28 -3.26
N ALA A 65 -21.71 -1.22 -2.81
CA ALA A 65 -22.18 -0.13 -3.67
C ALA A 65 -21.04 0.68 -4.33
N LEU A 66 -19.78 0.55 -3.90
CA LEU A 66 -18.62 1.17 -4.53
C LEU A 66 -18.12 0.45 -5.79
N ILE A 67 -18.54 -0.80 -6.00
CA ILE A 67 -18.11 -1.66 -7.11
C ILE A 67 -19.16 -1.69 -8.24
N ALA A 68 -20.34 -1.11 -8.01
CA ALA A 68 -21.52 -1.21 -8.88
C ALA A 68 -21.60 -0.08 -9.91
#